data_AF-A0A5K8AFL7-F1
#
_entry.id   AF-A0A5K8AFL7-F1
#
_cell.length_a   1.000
_cell.length_b   1.000
_cell.length_c   1.000
_cell.angle_alpha   90.00
_cell.angle_beta   90.00
_cell.angle_gamma   90.00
#
_symmetry.space_group_name_H-M   'P 1'
#
loop_
_entity.id
_entity.type
_entity.pdbx_description
1 polymer ?
#
loop_
_entity_poly.entity_id
_entity_poly.type
_entity_poly.pdbx_seq_one_letter_code
_entity_poly.pdbx_strand_id
1 'polypeptide(L)'
;MISFACALDSDRVHDFIGKTTWRPHCENRKAVARTLYKIGDALAEQLRSEGADAVNVDLNNNYRPEDGAADVTEMTAFHPEFSHRYAALAAGIGRLGWSGNLLTKEYGARVELGSVLISAALTPDPPIPDDEHPCDRCKMCSRVCPAEMIQPKASIQIAVAGITETIARKRPNHLLLDLLYRL
;
A
#
# COMPACT_ATOMS: atom_id res chain seq x y z
N MET A 1 -4.06 -12.90 -10.30
CA MET A 1 -2.85 -12.18 -9.84
C MET A 1 -2.27 -12.91 -8.65
N ILE A 2 -0.96 -12.76 -8.43
CA ILE A 2 -0.28 -13.22 -7.22
C ILE A 2 0.22 -11.97 -6.49
N SER A 3 0.04 -11.90 -5.18
CA SER A 3 0.55 -10.80 -4.35
C SER A 3 1.52 -11.36 -3.32
N PHE A 4 2.49 -10.53 -2.91
CA PHE A 4 3.47 -10.87 -1.89
C PHE A 4 3.88 -9.62 -1.12
N ALA A 5 4.39 -9.83 0.08
CA ALA A 5 4.78 -8.76 0.99
C ALA A 5 6.16 -9.03 1.60
N CYS A 6 6.92 -7.97 1.83
CA CYS A 6 8.18 -8.03 2.57
C CYS A 6 8.13 -7.04 3.73
N ALA A 7 8.45 -7.53 4.93
CA ALA A 7 8.46 -6.70 6.13
C ALA A 7 9.65 -5.73 6.13
N LEU A 8 9.40 -4.53 6.65
CA LEU A 8 10.45 -3.57 6.99
C LEU A 8 11.05 -3.90 8.36
N ASP A 9 12.34 -3.60 8.52
CA ASP A 9 13.08 -3.80 9.78
C ASP A 9 12.47 -2.95 10.91
N SER A 10 12.29 -3.58 12.07
CA SER A 10 11.54 -2.99 13.18
C SER A 10 12.21 -1.81 13.82
N ASP A 11 13.47 -1.99 14.16
CA ASP A 11 14.22 -1.01 14.93
C ASP A 11 14.47 0.20 14.04
N ARG A 12 14.75 -0.03 12.74
CA ARG A 12 14.91 1.06 11.77
C ARG A 12 13.64 1.87 11.56
N VAL A 13 12.47 1.23 11.51
CA VAL A 13 11.20 1.96 11.40
C VAL A 13 10.94 2.77 12.66
N HIS A 14 11.20 2.19 13.84
CA HIS A 14 11.05 2.88 15.11
C HIS A 14 11.96 4.12 15.20
N ASP A 15 13.23 3.98 14.84
CA ASP A 15 14.19 5.10 14.80
C ASP A 15 13.77 6.19 13.81
N PHE A 16 13.22 5.83 12.65
CA PHE A 16 12.74 6.79 11.66
C PHE A 16 11.54 7.58 12.18
N ILE A 17 10.53 6.90 12.73
CA ILE A 17 9.32 7.55 13.27
C ILE A 17 9.66 8.38 14.52
N GLY A 18 10.57 7.88 15.36
CA GLY A 18 11.10 8.57 16.54
C GLY A 18 12.03 9.74 16.21
N LYS A 19 12.36 9.96 14.93
CA LYS A 19 13.27 11.01 14.44
C LYS A 19 14.70 10.91 14.99
N THR A 20 15.12 9.69 15.36
CA THR A 20 16.48 9.42 15.85
C THR A 20 17.47 9.37 14.70
N THR A 21 17.22 8.50 13.71
CA THR A 21 17.99 8.42 12.46
C THR A 21 17.07 8.05 11.30
N TRP A 22 17.34 8.57 10.10
CA TRP A 22 16.48 8.33 8.95
C TRP A 22 17.11 7.47 7.84
N ARG A 23 18.44 7.58 7.68
CA ARG A 23 19.16 6.91 6.58
C ARG A 23 19.08 5.37 6.64
N PRO A 24 19.22 4.69 7.80
CA PRO A 24 19.12 3.22 7.85
C PRO A 24 17.76 2.69 7.39
N HIS A 25 16.67 3.40 7.70
CA HIS A 25 15.33 3.07 7.23
C HIS A 25 15.22 3.21 5.70
N CYS A 26 15.75 4.29 5.13
CA CYS A 26 15.78 4.45 3.67
C CYS A 26 16.58 3.33 2.98
N GLU A 27 17.73 2.92 3.51
CA GLU A 27 18.50 1.82 2.95
C GLU A 27 17.78 0.46 3.09
N ASN A 28 17.07 0.24 4.20
CA ASN A 28 16.22 -0.94 4.35
C ASN A 28 15.09 -0.96 3.33
N ARG A 29 14.38 0.15 3.13
CA ARG A 29 13.32 0.25 2.10
C ARG A 29 13.86 0.00 0.70
N LYS A 30 15.03 0.54 0.34
CA LYS A 30 15.70 0.25 -0.94
C LYS A 30 16.05 -1.22 -1.10
N ALA A 31 16.55 -1.87 -0.04
CA ALA A 31 16.85 -3.30 -0.07
C ALA A 31 15.59 -4.13 -0.26
N VAL A 32 14.52 -3.82 0.48
CA VAL A 32 13.21 -4.49 0.38
C VAL A 32 12.60 -4.29 -1.01
N ALA A 33 12.63 -3.08 -1.57
CA ALA A 33 12.14 -2.82 -2.92
C ALA A 33 12.88 -3.66 -3.97
N ARG A 34 14.22 -3.75 -3.90
CA ARG A 34 15.01 -4.63 -4.78
C ARG A 34 14.62 -6.10 -4.63
N THR A 35 14.33 -6.55 -3.41
CA THR A 35 13.86 -7.91 -3.16
C THR A 35 12.50 -8.15 -3.80
N LEU A 36 11.56 -7.22 -3.67
CA LEU A 36 10.24 -7.34 -4.30
C LEU A 36 10.33 -7.44 -5.82
N TYR A 37 11.16 -6.61 -6.46
CA TYR A 37 11.41 -6.69 -7.90
C TYR A 37 11.99 -8.03 -8.31
N LYS A 38 13.02 -8.51 -7.59
CA LYS A 38 13.62 -9.83 -7.86
C LYS A 38 12.61 -10.98 -7.76
N ILE A 39 11.75 -10.96 -6.74
CA ILE A 39 10.69 -11.97 -6.56
C ILE A 39 9.70 -11.89 -7.72
N GLY A 40 9.22 -10.69 -8.03
CA GLY A 40 8.23 -10.47 -9.09
C GLY A 40 8.74 -10.85 -10.47
N ASP A 41 9.98 -10.50 -10.81
CA ASP A 41 10.60 -10.80 -12.11
C ASP A 41 10.82 -12.31 -12.26
N ALA A 42 11.40 -12.96 -11.25
CA ALA A 42 11.62 -14.40 -11.26
C ALA A 42 10.30 -15.17 -11.37
N LEU A 43 9.27 -14.75 -10.63
CA LEU A 43 7.95 -15.36 -10.69
C LEU A 43 7.29 -15.16 -12.06
N ALA A 44 7.32 -13.95 -12.62
CA ALA A 44 6.75 -13.68 -13.94
C ALA A 44 7.50 -14.41 -15.07
N GLU A 45 8.82 -14.55 -14.98
CA GLU A 45 9.61 -15.36 -15.90
C GLU A 45 9.24 -16.85 -15.81
N GLN A 46 9.15 -17.38 -14.58
CA GLN A 46 8.75 -18.77 -14.38
C GLN A 46 7.36 -19.06 -14.97
N LEU A 47 6.37 -18.23 -14.64
CA LEU A 47 4.99 -18.40 -15.14
C LEU A 47 4.91 -18.31 -16.67
N ARG A 48 5.73 -17.44 -17.29
CA ARG A 48 5.85 -17.37 -18.76
C ARG A 48 6.49 -18.61 -19.35
N SER A 49 7.48 -19.20 -18.68
CA SER A 49 8.10 -20.47 -19.12
C SER A 49 7.14 -21.65 -19.03
N GLU A 50 6.16 -21.58 -18.12
CA GLU A 50 5.04 -22.53 -17.99
C GLU A 50 3.89 -22.25 -18.99
N GLY A 51 4.02 -21.22 -19.85
CA GLY A 51 3.09 -20.92 -20.93
C GLY A 51 1.95 -19.94 -20.58
N ALA A 52 1.98 -19.31 -19.40
CA ALA A 52 1.02 -18.28 -19.03
C ALA A 52 1.51 -16.87 -19.37
N ASP A 53 0.61 -15.94 -19.72
CA ASP A 53 0.98 -14.53 -19.78
C ASP A 53 1.10 -14.00 -18.35
N ALA A 54 2.26 -13.45 -17.99
CA ALA A 54 2.50 -12.86 -16.70
C ALA A 54 3.36 -11.60 -16.78
N VAL A 55 3.05 -10.60 -15.94
CA VAL A 55 3.79 -9.34 -15.84
C VAL A 55 3.98 -8.95 -14.39
N ASN A 56 5.22 -8.61 -14.03
CA ASN A 56 5.53 -8.00 -12.75
C ASN A 56 5.05 -6.55 -12.76
N VAL A 57 4.27 -6.17 -11.76
CA VAL A 57 3.75 -4.80 -11.65
C VAL A 57 4.77 -3.94 -10.92
N ASP A 58 5.12 -2.81 -11.53
CA ASP A 58 5.99 -1.82 -10.90
C ASP A 58 5.41 -1.33 -9.58
N LEU A 59 6.30 -1.16 -8.59
CA LEU A 59 5.94 -0.50 -7.35
C LEU A 59 5.40 0.89 -7.65
N ASN A 60 4.31 1.29 -6.97
CA ASN A 60 3.54 2.52 -7.23
C ASN A 60 4.38 3.81 -7.35
N ASN A 61 4.90 4.05 -8.54
CA ASN A 61 5.59 5.28 -8.94
C ASN A 61 4.90 5.95 -10.13
N ASN A 62 3.94 5.26 -10.76
CA ASN A 62 3.15 5.75 -11.88
C ASN A 62 1.72 6.00 -11.44
N TYR A 63 1.24 7.21 -11.68
CA TYR A 63 -0.10 7.65 -11.34
C TYR A 63 -0.86 8.02 -12.61
N ARG A 64 -2.15 7.69 -12.61
CA ARG A 64 -3.07 8.03 -13.70
C ARG A 64 -3.29 9.54 -13.71
N PRO A 65 -3.25 10.20 -14.88
CA PRO A 65 -3.62 11.60 -14.99
C PRO A 65 -4.99 11.86 -14.37
N GLU A 66 -5.10 12.97 -13.65
CA GLU A 66 -6.37 13.43 -13.09
C GLU A 66 -7.06 14.36 -14.08
N ASP A 67 -8.38 14.23 -14.22
CA ASP A 67 -9.16 15.10 -15.09
C ASP A 67 -8.96 16.56 -14.67
N GLY A 68 -8.41 17.36 -15.59
CA GLY A 68 -8.13 18.78 -15.36
C GLY A 68 -6.75 19.10 -14.81
N ALA A 69 -5.90 18.11 -14.52
CA ALA A 69 -4.49 18.32 -14.17
C ALA A 69 -3.63 18.36 -15.43
N ALA A 70 -2.91 19.46 -15.66
CA ALA A 70 -1.97 19.61 -16.78
C ALA A 70 -0.59 18.98 -16.48
N ASP A 71 -0.23 18.87 -15.20
CA ASP A 71 1.04 18.33 -14.71
C ASP A 71 0.85 17.56 -13.38
N VAL A 72 1.81 16.70 -13.04
CA VAL A 72 1.81 15.89 -11.80
C VAL A 72 1.76 16.75 -10.52
N THR A 73 2.24 17.98 -10.56
CA THR A 73 2.17 18.91 -9.42
C THR A 73 0.76 19.40 -9.11
N GLU A 74 -0.17 19.27 -10.07
CA GLU A 74 -1.59 19.64 -9.90
C GLU A 74 -2.45 18.45 -9.44
N MET A 75 -1.89 17.23 -9.46
CA MET A 75 -2.59 16.03 -9.02
C MET A 75 -2.76 16.03 -7.50
N THR A 76 -3.95 15.63 -7.05
CA THR A 76 -4.31 15.61 -5.61
C THR A 76 -4.81 14.27 -5.11
N ALA A 77 -5.23 13.38 -6.00
CA ALA A 77 -5.76 12.06 -5.70
C ALA A 77 -4.71 10.94 -5.85
N PHE A 78 -3.73 11.09 -6.75
CA PHE A 78 -2.63 10.15 -6.99
C PHE A 78 -3.11 8.71 -7.14
N HIS A 79 -4.06 8.48 -8.05
CA HIS A 79 -4.57 7.14 -8.33
C HIS A 79 -3.52 6.32 -9.09
N PRO A 80 -3.01 5.20 -8.55
CA PRO A 80 -2.00 4.41 -9.26
C PRO A 80 -2.63 3.64 -10.43
N GLU A 81 -1.80 3.21 -11.37
CA GLU A 81 -2.23 2.28 -12.42
C GLU A 81 -2.75 0.96 -11.83
N PHE A 82 -2.13 0.48 -10.77
CA PHE A 82 -2.52 -0.71 -10.04
C PHE A 82 -2.40 -0.49 -8.52
N SER A 83 -3.34 -1.03 -7.73
CA SER A 83 -3.30 -0.88 -6.27
C SER A 83 -2.79 -2.16 -5.61
N HIS A 84 -1.49 -2.22 -5.29
CA HIS A 84 -0.92 -3.34 -4.54
C HIS A 84 -1.60 -3.57 -3.18
N ARG A 85 -2.12 -2.52 -2.54
CA ARG A 85 -2.87 -2.65 -1.27
C ARG A 85 -4.17 -3.43 -1.46
N TYR A 86 -4.90 -3.16 -2.54
CA TYR A 86 -6.13 -3.89 -2.83
C TYR A 86 -5.83 -5.29 -3.35
N ALA A 87 -4.71 -5.46 -4.07
CA ALA A 87 -4.23 -6.76 -4.47
C ALA A 87 -3.93 -7.67 -3.27
N ALA A 88 -3.20 -7.15 -2.29
CA ALA A 88 -2.85 -7.87 -1.08
C ALA A 88 -4.06 -8.16 -0.18
N LEU A 89 -5.06 -7.25 -0.14
CA LEU A 89 -6.35 -7.51 0.51
C LEU A 89 -7.08 -8.70 -0.14
N ALA A 90 -7.20 -8.68 -1.47
CA ALA A 90 -7.87 -9.74 -2.22
C ALA A 90 -7.14 -11.09 -2.14
N ALA A 91 -5.80 -11.08 -1.99
CA ALA A 91 -4.97 -12.26 -1.85
C ALA A 91 -4.83 -12.74 -0.39
N GLY A 92 -5.57 -12.17 0.57
CA GLY A 92 -5.55 -12.62 1.97
C GLY A 92 -4.28 -12.31 2.76
N ILE A 93 -3.38 -11.45 2.26
CA ILE A 93 -2.14 -11.06 2.96
C ILE A 93 -2.44 -10.18 4.18
N GLY A 94 -3.49 -9.37 4.11
CA GLY A 94 -3.82 -8.40 5.14
C GLY A 94 -5.21 -7.80 4.96
N ARG A 95 -5.57 -6.89 5.88
CA ARG A 95 -6.83 -6.12 5.84
C ARG A 95 -6.53 -4.62 5.82
N LEU A 96 -7.47 -3.80 5.35
CA LEU A 96 -7.25 -2.35 5.35
C LEU A 96 -7.54 -1.74 6.72
N GLY A 97 -6.55 -1.08 7.32
CA GLY A 97 -6.77 -0.34 8.56
C GLY A 97 -7.54 0.96 8.36
N TRP A 98 -7.86 1.67 9.46
CA TRP A 98 -8.47 3.00 9.40
C TRP A 98 -7.62 3.98 8.55
N SER A 99 -6.30 3.80 8.52
CA SER A 99 -5.39 4.56 7.67
C SER A 99 -5.51 4.25 6.18
N GLY A 100 -6.26 3.24 5.77
CA GLY A 100 -6.28 2.74 4.39
C GLY A 100 -5.00 2.04 3.95
N ASN A 101 -4.00 1.87 4.83
CA ASN A 101 -2.87 0.99 4.56
C ASN A 101 -3.27 -0.45 4.87
N LEU A 102 -2.67 -1.39 4.13
CA LEU A 102 -2.77 -2.80 4.45
C LEU A 102 -2.07 -3.07 5.79
N LEU A 103 -2.73 -3.83 6.64
CA LEU A 103 -2.19 -4.35 7.89
C LEU A 103 -2.11 -5.87 7.79
N THR A 104 -0.94 -6.42 8.08
CA THR A 104 -0.76 -7.86 8.29
C THR A 104 -0.84 -8.17 9.79
N LYS A 105 -1.16 -9.43 10.14
CA LYS A 105 -1.24 -9.84 11.55
C LYS A 105 0.11 -9.71 12.28
N GLU A 106 1.19 -10.10 11.61
CA GLU A 106 2.52 -10.17 12.22
C GLU A 106 3.27 -8.82 12.20
N TYR A 107 3.15 -8.06 11.11
CA TYR A 107 3.98 -6.86 10.89
C TYR A 107 3.18 -5.55 10.88
N GLY A 108 1.85 -5.61 11.02
CA GLY A 108 0.98 -4.45 10.89
C GLY A 108 1.16 -3.76 9.55
N ALA A 109 1.29 -2.43 9.55
CA ALA A 109 1.47 -1.62 8.34
C ALA A 109 2.90 -1.63 7.76
N ARG A 110 3.85 -2.31 8.40
CA ARG A 110 5.28 -2.24 8.04
C ARG A 110 5.67 -3.27 6.99
N VAL A 111 4.95 -3.27 5.90
CA VAL A 111 5.22 -4.13 4.76
C VAL A 111 5.27 -3.29 3.49
N GLU A 112 6.15 -3.67 2.58
CA GLU A 112 6.10 -3.24 1.19
C GLU A 112 5.49 -4.38 0.37
N LEU A 113 4.74 -4.04 -0.67
CA LEU A 113 3.88 -4.98 -1.40
C LEU A 113 4.35 -5.09 -2.85
N GLY A 114 4.33 -6.32 -3.39
CA GLY A 114 4.55 -6.61 -4.80
C GLY A 114 3.37 -7.39 -5.38
N SER A 115 3.24 -7.38 -6.70
CA SER A 115 2.19 -8.12 -7.40
C SER A 115 2.62 -8.54 -8.80
N VAL A 116 2.24 -9.76 -9.19
CA VAL A 116 2.34 -10.26 -10.56
C VAL A 116 0.94 -10.45 -11.11
N LEU A 117 0.64 -9.83 -12.24
CA LEU A 117 -0.57 -10.12 -13.00
C LEU A 117 -0.32 -11.35 -13.86
N ILE A 118 -1.34 -12.20 -13.97
CA ILE A 118 -1.28 -13.45 -14.72
C ILE A 118 -2.64 -13.69 -15.38
N SER A 119 -2.63 -14.19 -16.61
CA SER A 119 -3.85 -14.54 -17.37
C SER A 119 -4.42 -15.90 -16.99
N ALA A 120 -3.58 -16.84 -16.53
CA ALA A 120 -4.01 -18.15 -16.08
C ALA A 120 -4.90 -18.07 -14.83
N ALA A 121 -5.91 -18.94 -14.78
CA ALA A 121 -6.79 -19.07 -13.62
C ALA A 121 -6.02 -19.72 -12.46
N LEU A 122 -6.08 -19.09 -11.29
CA LEU A 122 -5.54 -19.61 -10.04
C LEU A 122 -6.67 -19.84 -9.05
N THR A 123 -6.49 -20.81 -8.15
CA THR A 123 -7.38 -20.92 -6.99
C THR A 123 -7.04 -19.77 -6.04
N PRO A 124 -8.01 -18.89 -5.70
CA PRO A 124 -7.75 -17.75 -4.82
C PRO A 124 -7.57 -18.21 -3.38
N ASP A 125 -6.63 -17.58 -2.68
CA ASP A 125 -6.53 -17.72 -1.23
C ASP A 125 -7.75 -17.09 -0.54
N PRO A 126 -8.23 -17.65 0.57
CA PRO A 126 -9.33 -17.06 1.33
C PRO A 126 -8.89 -15.73 1.96
N PRO A 127 -9.79 -14.74 2.06
CA PRO A 127 -9.49 -13.51 2.78
C PRO A 127 -9.37 -13.75 4.29
N ILE A 128 -8.65 -12.86 4.99
CA ILE A 128 -8.63 -12.85 6.45
C ILE A 128 -10.06 -12.54 6.95
N PRO A 129 -10.64 -13.35 7.84
CA PRO A 129 -12.00 -13.14 8.35
C PRO A 129 -12.08 -11.91 9.27
N ASP A 130 -13.30 -11.41 9.50
CA ASP A 130 -13.53 -10.15 10.21
C ASP A 130 -13.18 -10.20 11.70
N ASP A 131 -13.31 -11.36 12.35
CA ASP A 131 -12.92 -11.58 13.74
C ASP A 131 -11.39 -11.60 13.95
N GLU A 132 -10.63 -11.75 12.86
CA GLU A 132 -9.17 -11.69 12.85
C GLU A 132 -8.63 -10.38 12.25
N HIS A 133 -9.48 -9.36 12.14
CA HIS A 133 -9.11 -8.08 11.54
C HIS A 133 -8.02 -7.36 12.38
N PRO A 134 -6.82 -7.09 11.81
CA PRO A 134 -5.68 -6.52 12.55
C PRO A 134 -5.87 -5.05 12.97
N CYS A 135 -6.82 -4.33 12.40
CA CYS A 135 -7.20 -3.00 12.87
C CYS A 135 -8.30 -3.07 13.93
N ASP A 136 -8.00 -2.60 15.12
CA ASP A 136 -8.93 -2.43 16.26
C ASP A 136 -9.71 -1.10 16.23
N ARG A 137 -9.55 -0.31 15.17
CA ARG A 137 -10.12 1.04 15.03
C ARG A 137 -9.71 1.99 16.18
N CYS A 138 -8.51 1.86 16.73
CA CYS A 138 -7.96 2.81 17.72
C CYS A 138 -7.79 4.23 17.17
N LYS A 139 -7.70 4.38 15.84
CA LYS A 139 -7.49 5.66 15.12
C LYS A 139 -6.21 6.39 15.50
N MET A 140 -5.21 5.67 16.02
CA MET A 140 -3.88 6.23 16.31
C MET A 140 -3.27 6.87 15.05
N CYS A 141 -3.46 6.24 13.89
CA CYS A 141 -3.02 6.77 12.60
C CYS A 141 -3.53 8.19 12.30
N SER A 142 -4.77 8.53 12.69
CA SER A 142 -5.30 9.89 12.54
C SER A 142 -4.65 10.90 13.47
N ARG A 143 -4.19 10.48 14.64
CA ARG A 143 -3.56 11.36 15.63
C ARG A 143 -2.10 11.65 15.32
N VAL A 144 -1.41 10.71 14.68
CA VAL A 144 0.03 10.80 14.41
C VAL A 144 0.36 11.30 13.00
N CYS A 145 -0.62 11.39 12.10
CA CYS A 145 -0.38 11.82 10.72
C CYS A 145 0.00 13.31 10.70
N PRO A 146 1.26 13.67 10.39
CA PRO A 146 1.72 15.06 10.45
C PRO A 146 1.05 15.93 9.38
N ALA A 147 0.62 15.32 8.28
CA ALA A 147 -0.11 15.98 7.20
C ALA A 147 -1.62 16.02 7.43
N GLU A 148 -2.13 15.52 8.57
CA GLU A 148 -3.57 15.45 8.88
C GLU A 148 -4.46 14.78 7.80
N MET A 149 -3.85 13.94 6.96
CA MET A 149 -4.52 13.35 5.80
C MET A 149 -5.61 12.34 6.18
N ILE A 150 -5.55 11.79 7.40
CA ILE A 150 -6.42 10.70 7.85
C ILE A 150 -7.51 11.26 8.77
N GLN A 151 -8.71 11.46 8.23
CA GLN A 151 -9.83 12.00 9.02
C GLN A 151 -10.17 11.08 10.22
N PRO A 152 -10.37 11.64 11.44
CA PRO A 152 -10.65 10.84 12.63
C PRO A 152 -12.10 10.33 12.69
N LYS A 153 -13.02 10.99 11.97
CA LYS A 153 -14.47 10.73 12.04
C LYS A 153 -15.07 10.35 10.69
N ALA A 154 -14.76 11.11 9.64
CA ALA A 154 -15.29 10.85 8.31
C ALA A 154 -14.67 9.57 7.73
N SER A 155 -15.51 8.67 7.22
CA SER A 155 -15.11 7.42 6.57
C SER A 155 -15.71 7.29 5.18
N ILE A 156 -15.22 6.28 4.46
CA ILE A 156 -15.75 5.76 3.21
C ILE A 156 -15.72 4.23 3.27
N GLN A 157 -16.53 3.59 2.43
CA GLN A 157 -16.49 2.15 2.22
C GLN A 157 -15.81 1.83 0.90
N ILE A 158 -15.01 0.77 0.89
CA ILE A 158 -14.33 0.27 -0.29
C ILE A 158 -14.64 -1.22 -0.40
N ALA A 159 -15.12 -1.64 -1.58
CA ALA A 159 -15.34 -3.04 -1.89
C ALA A 159 -14.22 -3.56 -2.80
N VAL A 160 -13.53 -4.62 -2.37
CA VAL A 160 -12.46 -5.28 -3.13
C VAL A 160 -12.66 -6.78 -3.02
N ALA A 161 -12.80 -7.48 -4.14
CA ALA A 161 -12.94 -8.95 -4.17
C ALA A 161 -14.02 -9.50 -3.21
N GLY A 162 -15.16 -8.80 -3.09
CA GLY A 162 -16.26 -9.18 -2.19
C GLY A 162 -16.08 -8.77 -0.73
N ILE A 163 -14.91 -8.24 -0.35
CA ILE A 163 -14.61 -7.75 1.00
C ILE A 163 -14.95 -6.26 1.06
N THR A 164 -15.70 -5.84 2.07
CA THR A 164 -16.02 -4.42 2.30
C THR A 164 -15.24 -3.88 3.48
N GLU A 165 -14.40 -2.88 3.23
CA GLU A 165 -13.60 -2.21 4.25
C GLU A 165 -14.11 -0.80 4.53
N THR A 166 -14.11 -0.42 5.80
CA THR A 166 -14.40 0.96 6.21
C THR A 166 -13.11 1.66 6.62
N ILE A 167 -12.68 2.64 5.83
CA ILE A 167 -11.44 3.39 6.06
C ILE A 167 -11.73 4.88 6.28
N ALA A 168 -10.78 5.61 6.85
CA ALA A 168 -10.88 7.06 6.96
C ALA A 168 -10.97 7.72 5.59
N ARG A 169 -11.87 8.69 5.46
CA ARG A 169 -11.86 9.63 4.33
C ARG A 169 -10.53 10.37 4.32
N LYS A 170 -9.89 10.45 3.16
CA LYS A 170 -8.65 11.20 3.00
C LYS A 170 -8.94 12.68 2.76
N ARG A 171 -8.13 13.55 3.37
CA ARG A 171 -8.05 14.93 2.89
C ARG A 171 -7.37 14.92 1.51
N PRO A 172 -7.73 15.83 0.59
CA PRO A 172 -6.99 15.96 -0.65
C PRO A 172 -5.57 16.48 -0.37
N ASN A 173 -4.63 16.21 -1.29
CA ASN A 173 -3.21 16.52 -1.09
C ASN A 173 -2.83 18.02 -1.20
N HIS A 174 -3.80 18.93 -1.10
CA HIS A 174 -3.58 20.40 -1.19
C HIS A 174 -2.74 20.95 -0.03
N LEU A 175 -2.61 20.20 1.07
CA LEU A 175 -1.87 20.63 2.26
C LEU A 175 -0.37 20.85 2.03
N LEU A 176 0.25 20.18 1.04
CA LEU A 176 1.65 20.45 0.67
C LEU A 176 1.81 21.85 0.06
N LEU A 177 0.82 22.31 -0.72
CA LEU A 177 0.80 23.68 -1.25
C LEU A 177 0.51 24.68 -0.12
N ASP A 178 -0.52 24.43 0.70
CA ASP A 178 -0.91 25.35 1.78
C ASP A 178 0.16 25.53 2.87
N LEU A 179 0.99 24.51 3.15
CA LEU A 179 2.12 24.60 4.08
C LEU A 179 3.30 25.40 3.50
N LEU A 180 3.52 25.37 2.19
CA LEU A 180 4.55 26.16 1.51
C LEU A 180 4.18 27.65 1.44
N TYR A 181 2.88 27.99 1.39
CA TYR A 181 2.39 29.37 1.35
C TYR A 181 2.09 29.99 2.74
N ARG A 182 2.40 29.29 3.83
CA ARG A 182 2.27 29.79 5.21
C ARG A 182 3.61 30.16 5.87
N LEU A 183 4.68 30.24 5.08
CA LEU A 183 5.99 30.80 5.43
C LEU A 183 6.25 32.07 4.60
#